data_AF-A0A410Q6S6-F1
#
_entry.id   AF-A0A410Q6S6-F1
#
_cell.length_a   1.000
_cell.length_b   1.000
_cell.length_c   1.000
_cell.angle_alpha   90.00
_cell.angle_beta   90.00
_cell.angle_gamma   90.00
#
_symmetry.space_group_name_H-M   'P 1'
#
loop_
_entity.id
_entity.type
_entity.pdbx_description
1 polymer ?
#
loop_
_entity_poly.entity_id
_entity_poly.type
_entity_poly.pdbx_seq_one_letter_code
_entity_poly.pdbx_strand_id
1 'polypeptide(L)'
;MNGIEQMRWAKDLISEKTNGLQELVVGNMHDELYIRTSDKATVGLYLSMLPNRKTGQYDCLFKAYTRTCGGYNISKKMQVIADEYQSITDLLSQLETAKISLTGDELNTFVKLFYSIDMRLRTY
;
A
#
# COMPACT_ATOMS: atom_id res chain seq x y z
N MET A 1 -3.12 -18.43 -4.78
CA MET A 1 -2.80 -17.75 -3.51
C MET A 1 -4.10 -17.43 -2.81
N ASN A 2 -4.17 -17.63 -1.49
CA ASN A 2 -5.30 -17.14 -0.68
C ASN A 2 -5.18 -15.61 -0.48
N GLY A 3 -6.21 -14.96 0.06
CA GLY A 3 -6.22 -13.49 0.18
C GLY A 3 -5.08 -12.97 1.09
N ILE A 4 -4.72 -13.73 2.14
CA ILE A 4 -3.62 -13.40 3.05
C ILE A 4 -2.27 -13.41 2.32
N GLU A 5 -2.01 -14.41 1.48
CA GLU A 5 -0.81 -14.52 0.66
C GLU A 5 -0.74 -13.39 -0.37
N GLN A 6 -1.87 -13.04 -1.00
CA GLN A 6 -1.94 -11.90 -1.92
C GLN A 6 -1.62 -10.58 -1.22
N MET A 7 -2.11 -10.38 0.02
CA MET A 7 -1.77 -9.20 0.81
C MET A 7 -0.31 -9.15 1.24
N ARG A 8 0.30 -10.30 1.58
CA ARG A 8 1.74 -10.38 1.85
C ARG A 8 2.56 -10.02 0.62
N TRP A 9 2.20 -10.58 -0.53
CA TRP A 9 2.81 -10.23 -1.81
C TRP A 9 2.66 -8.73 -2.12
N ALA A 10 1.48 -8.16 -1.93
CA ALA A 10 1.24 -6.73 -2.16
C ALA A 10 2.12 -5.86 -1.25
N LYS A 11 2.25 -6.23 0.03
CA LYS A 11 3.15 -5.55 0.97
C LYS A 11 4.61 -5.56 0.49
N ASP A 12 5.12 -6.74 0.16
CA ASP A 12 6.52 -6.90 -0.24
C ASP A 12 6.78 -6.16 -1.56
N LEU A 13 5.86 -6.27 -2.53
CA LEU A 13 5.93 -5.55 -3.79
C LEU A 13 5.95 -4.03 -3.61
N ILE A 14 5.08 -3.47 -2.75
CA ILE A 14 5.05 -2.03 -2.47
C ILE A 14 6.36 -1.58 -1.85
N SER A 15 6.88 -2.30 -0.86
CA SER A 15 8.14 -1.95 -0.20
C SER A 15 9.33 -2.03 -1.17
N GLU A 16 9.38 -3.05 -2.02
CA GLU A 16 10.46 -3.24 -3.00
C GLU A 16 10.42 -2.16 -4.09
N LYS A 17 9.26 -1.96 -4.73
CA LYS A 17 9.10 -1.02 -5.86
C LYS A 17 9.19 0.44 -5.47
N THR A 18 8.97 0.76 -4.21
CA THR A 18 9.07 2.13 -3.69
C THR A 18 10.38 2.38 -2.94
N ASN A 19 11.31 1.41 -2.91
CA ASN A 19 12.54 1.47 -2.13
C ASN A 19 12.28 1.83 -0.64
N GLY A 20 11.19 1.31 -0.07
CA GLY A 20 10.76 1.59 1.30
C GLY A 20 10.20 3.00 1.55
N LEU A 21 9.99 3.81 0.51
CA LEU A 21 9.29 5.09 0.66
C LEU A 21 7.82 4.92 0.99
N GLN A 22 7.24 3.76 0.66
CA GLN A 22 5.87 3.43 0.97
C GLN A 22 5.78 2.01 1.50
N GLU A 23 4.88 1.80 2.45
CA GLU A 23 4.74 0.53 3.13
C GLU A 23 3.31 0.32 3.62
N LEU A 24 2.85 -0.92 3.54
CA LEU A 24 1.58 -1.31 4.14
C LEU A 24 1.79 -1.50 5.64
N VAL A 25 1.00 -0.77 6.43
CA VAL A 25 1.04 -0.78 7.89
C VAL A 25 -0.35 -0.99 8.47
N VAL A 26 -0.39 -1.38 9.75
CA VAL A 26 -1.64 -1.38 10.51
C VAL A 26 -1.63 -0.22 11.51
N GLY A 27 -2.71 0.54 11.52
CA GLY A 27 -2.85 1.73 12.35
C GLY A 27 -3.25 1.40 13.77
N ASN A 28 -2.50 1.94 14.73
CA ASN A 28 -2.70 1.75 16.18
C ASN A 28 -4.15 1.97 16.68
N MET A 29 -4.98 2.71 15.95
CA MET A 29 -6.40 2.88 16.23
C MET A 29 -7.22 2.05 15.24
N HIS A 30 -8.05 1.15 15.77
CA HIS A 30 -9.01 0.31 15.03
C HIS A 30 -8.44 -0.75 14.08
N ASP A 31 -7.15 -1.08 14.20
CA ASP A 31 -6.56 -2.18 13.42
C ASP A 31 -6.70 -1.95 11.89
N GLU A 32 -6.74 -0.67 11.48
CA GLU A 32 -7.00 -0.28 10.10
C GLU A 32 -5.74 -0.42 9.23
N LEU A 33 -5.89 -1.08 8.09
CA LEU A 33 -4.83 -1.19 7.10
C LEU A 33 -4.72 0.10 6.28
N TYR A 34 -3.53 0.68 6.21
CA TYR A 34 -3.26 1.82 5.36
C TYR A 34 -1.82 1.79 4.81
N ILE A 35 -1.58 2.60 3.77
CA ILE A 35 -0.23 2.79 3.23
C ILE A 35 0.39 4.00 3.93
N ARG A 36 1.50 3.78 4.64
CA ARG A 36 2.35 4.87 5.13
C ARG A 36 3.25 5.30 3.99
N THR A 37 3.18 6.59 3.65
CA THR A 37 3.98 7.22 2.59
C THR A 37 4.97 8.20 3.22
N SER A 38 6.25 8.06 2.90
CA SER A 38 7.31 8.96 3.35
C SER A 38 7.05 10.39 2.89
N ASP A 39 7.47 11.35 3.72
CA ASP A 39 7.48 12.77 3.42
C ASP A 39 8.28 13.11 2.15
N LYS A 40 9.27 12.29 1.78
CA LYS A 40 10.11 12.44 0.59
C LYS A 40 9.43 12.01 -0.71
N ALA A 41 8.35 11.24 -0.66
CA ALA A 41 7.63 10.79 -1.84
C ALA A 41 6.70 11.89 -2.37
N THR A 42 6.76 12.11 -3.69
CA THR A 42 5.88 13.01 -4.43
C THR A 42 4.56 12.34 -4.78
N VAL A 43 4.62 11.03 -5.08
CA VAL A 43 3.47 10.22 -5.46
C VAL A 43 3.26 9.16 -4.39
N GLY A 44 2.08 9.13 -3.78
CA GLY A 44 1.72 8.15 -2.76
C GLY A 44 0.69 7.16 -3.25
N LEU A 45 0.64 5.99 -2.62
CA LEU A 45 -0.42 5.01 -2.75
C LEU A 45 -1.39 5.11 -1.56
N TYR A 46 -2.63 4.79 -1.83
CA TYR A 46 -3.73 4.75 -0.90
C TYR A 46 -4.44 3.41 -1.02
N LEU A 47 -4.74 2.79 0.12
CA LEU A 47 -5.49 1.55 0.19
C LEU A 47 -6.89 1.87 0.73
N SER A 48 -7.91 1.32 0.09
CA SER A 48 -9.29 1.29 0.59
C SER A 48 -9.78 -0.14 0.62
N MET A 49 -10.39 -0.54 1.73
CA MET A 49 -11.09 -1.82 1.80
C MET A 49 -12.59 -1.57 1.72
N LEU A 50 -13.22 -2.06 0.64
CA LEU A 50 -14.65 -1.86 0.42
C LEU A 50 -15.41 -3.18 0.55
N PRO A 51 -16.47 -3.24 1.37
CA PRO A 51 -17.30 -4.43 1.47
C PRO A 51 -18.09 -4.62 0.17
N ASN A 52 -17.88 -5.75 -0.49
CA ASN A 52 -18.58 -6.17 -1.68
C ASN A 52 -19.83 -6.97 -1.30
N ARG A 53 -21.00 -6.32 -1.42
CA ARG A 53 -22.30 -6.93 -1.05
C ARG A 53 -22.68 -8.13 -1.92
N LYS A 54 -22.08 -8.31 -3.10
CA LYS A 54 -22.39 -9.44 -3.99
C LYS A 54 -21.65 -10.71 -3.58
N THR A 55 -20.39 -10.57 -3.17
CA THR A 55 -19.52 -11.69 -2.80
C THR A 55 -19.45 -11.92 -1.30
N GLY A 56 -19.83 -10.93 -0.48
CA GLY A 56 -19.68 -10.96 0.98
C GLY A 56 -18.23 -10.76 1.44
N GLN A 57 -17.33 -10.37 0.54
CA GLN A 57 -15.91 -10.16 0.80
C GLN A 57 -15.55 -8.67 0.84
N TYR A 58 -14.33 -8.34 1.26
CA TYR A 58 -13.74 -7.01 1.20
C TYR A 58 -12.79 -6.92 0.01
N ASP A 59 -13.07 -6.00 -0.91
CA ASP A 59 -12.20 -5.71 -2.05
C ASP A 59 -11.11 -4.71 -1.62
N CYS A 60 -9.85 -5.06 -1.87
CA CYS A 60 -8.70 -4.19 -1.61
C CYS A 60 -8.43 -3.32 -2.84
N LEU A 61 -8.82 -2.04 -2.76
CA LEU A 61 -8.62 -1.08 -3.83
C LEU A 61 -7.40 -0.21 -3.55
N PHE A 62 -6.42 -0.29 -4.43
CA PHE A 62 -5.26 0.60 -4.45
C PHE A 62 -5.53 1.78 -5.36
N LYS A 63 -5.11 2.98 -4.94
CA LYS A 63 -5.19 4.21 -5.72
C LYS A 63 -3.91 5.00 -5.55
N ALA A 64 -3.47 5.70 -6.58
CA ALA A 64 -2.36 6.65 -6.46
C ALA A 64 -2.89 8.07 -6.22
N TYR A 65 -2.12 8.88 -5.51
CA TYR A 65 -2.36 10.32 -5.36
C TYR A 65 -1.04 11.09 -5.46
N THR A 66 -1.12 12.30 -5.99
CA THR A 66 0.01 13.22 -6.03
C THR A 66 -0.05 14.17 -4.85
N ARG A 67 1.07 14.34 -4.16
CA ARG A 67 1.23 15.40 -3.15
C ARG A 67 1.58 16.69 -3.87
N THR A 68 0.80 17.74 -3.63
CA THR A 68 0.99 19.05 -4.27
C THR A 68 2.37 19.60 -3.95
N CYS A 69 3.24 19.61 -4.96
CA CYS A 69 4.57 20.20 -4.89
C CYS A 69 4.45 21.69 -5.22
N GLY A 70 4.35 22.54 -4.21
CA GLY A 70 4.59 23.97 -4.40
C GLY A 70 6.08 24.22 -4.67
N GLY A 71 6.40 24.97 -5.73
CA GLY A 71 7.76 25.46 -5.98
C GLY A 71 8.29 25.21 -7.40
N TYR A 72 9.38 25.90 -7.74
CA TYR A 72 10.07 25.75 -9.03
C TYR A 72 11.09 24.62 -8.95
N ASN A 73 11.06 23.72 -9.93
CA ASN A 73 11.98 22.60 -10.02
C ASN A 73 12.86 22.71 -11.26
N ILE A 74 14.15 22.42 -11.12
CA ILE A 74 15.07 22.27 -12.24
C ILE A 74 14.82 20.95 -12.97
N SER A 75 15.30 20.83 -14.22
CA SER A 75 15.12 19.65 -15.07
C SER A 75 15.48 18.34 -14.38
N LYS A 76 16.61 18.29 -13.66
CA LYS A 76 17.04 17.10 -12.90
C LYS A 76 16.00 16.63 -11.89
N LYS A 77 15.36 17.56 -11.18
CA LYS A 77 14.32 17.23 -10.19
C LYS A 77 13.00 16.84 -10.87
N MET A 78 12.70 17.45 -12.01
CA MET A 78 11.56 17.03 -12.83
C MET A 78 11.70 15.60 -13.35
N GLN A 79 12.91 15.18 -13.74
CA GLN A 79 13.16 13.80 -14.17
C GLN A 79 12.89 12.80 -13.04
N VAL A 80 13.40 13.06 -11.82
CA VAL A 80 13.16 12.20 -10.66
C VAL A 80 11.67 12.04 -10.36
N ILE A 81 10.89 13.13 -10.46
CA ILE A 81 9.44 13.08 -10.27
C ILE A 81 8.77 12.24 -11.36
N ALA A 82 9.19 12.40 -12.62
CA ALA A 82 8.66 11.60 -13.73
C ALA A 82 8.95 10.09 -13.56
N ASP A 83 10.17 9.75 -13.13
CA ASP A 83 10.56 8.37 -12.84
C ASP A 83 9.74 7.78 -11.66
N GLU A 84 9.46 8.59 -10.64
CA GLU A 84 8.58 8.22 -9.52
C GLU A 84 7.15 7.93 -10.00
N TYR A 85 6.58 8.80 -10.86
CA TYR A 85 5.26 8.54 -11.47
C TYR A 85 5.24 7.22 -12.23
N GLN A 86 6.22 6.98 -13.10
CA GLN A 86 6.28 5.75 -13.88
C GLN A 86 6.35 4.52 -12.97
N SER A 87 7.19 4.56 -11.94
CA SER A 87 7.35 3.47 -10.98
C SER A 87 6.04 3.16 -10.24
N ILE A 88 5.30 4.19 -9.81
CA ILE A 88 4.01 4.03 -9.16
C ILE A 88 2.93 3.56 -10.13
N THR A 89 2.94 4.01 -11.38
CA THR A 89 2.02 3.52 -12.41
C THR A 89 2.20 2.03 -12.65
N ASP A 90 3.43 1.56 -12.80
CA ASP A 90 3.74 0.15 -13.03
C ASP A 90 3.37 -0.73 -11.82
N LEU A 91 3.59 -0.22 -10.61
CA LEU A 91 3.19 -0.85 -9.36
C LEU A 91 1.65 -0.93 -9.25
N LEU A 92 0.96 0.18 -9.49
CA LEU A 92 -0.50 0.24 -9.39
C LEU A 92 -1.16 -0.71 -10.38
N SER A 93 -0.66 -0.78 -11.61
CA SER A 93 -1.18 -1.71 -12.62
C SER A 93 -1.09 -3.18 -12.20
N GLN A 94 0.02 -3.57 -11.53
CA GLN A 94 0.17 -4.92 -10.99
C GLN A 94 -0.82 -5.19 -9.84
N LEU A 95 -1.00 -4.22 -8.93
CA LEU A 95 -1.94 -4.33 -7.81
C LEU A 95 -3.40 -4.41 -8.29
N GLU A 96 -3.77 -3.60 -9.28
CA GLU A 96 -5.11 -3.63 -9.90
C GLU A 96 -5.38 -4.96 -10.61
N THR A 97 -4.37 -5.51 -11.29
CA THR A 97 -4.48 -6.80 -11.99
C THR A 97 -4.67 -7.96 -11.01
N ALA A 98 -4.06 -7.88 -9.83
CA ALA A 98 -4.16 -8.91 -8.81
C ALA A 98 -5.57 -9.06 -8.22
N LYS A 99 -6.42 -8.02 -8.31
CA LYS A 99 -7.83 -8.01 -7.84
C LYS A 99 -8.00 -8.67 -6.47
N ILE A 100 -7.22 -8.20 -5.50
CA ILE A 100 -7.14 -8.82 -4.18
C ILE A 100 -8.47 -8.62 -3.45
N SER A 101 -9.03 -9.74 -2.97
CA SER A 101 -10.21 -9.75 -2.11
C SER A 101 -9.95 -10.63 -0.89
N LEU A 102 -10.54 -10.25 0.23
CA LEU A 102 -10.39 -10.92 1.52
C LEU A 102 -11.77 -11.21 2.12
N THR A 103 -11.94 -12.39 2.71
CA THR A 103 -13.06 -12.60 3.65
C THR A 103 -12.83 -11.80 4.94
N GLY A 104 -13.89 -11.57 5.72
CA GLY A 104 -13.77 -10.88 7.01
C GLY A 104 -12.82 -11.61 7.99
N ASP A 105 -12.82 -12.94 7.97
CA ASP A 105 -11.94 -13.76 8.80
C ASP A 105 -10.48 -13.69 8.35
N GLU A 106 -10.22 -13.73 7.04
CA GLU A 106 -8.87 -13.55 6.48
C GLU A 106 -8.33 -12.16 6.79
N LEU A 107 -9.16 -11.12 6.68
CA LEU A 107 -8.77 -9.75 7.01
C LEU A 107 -8.37 -9.64 8.49
N ASN A 108 -9.23 -10.10 9.40
CA ASN A 108 -8.94 -10.09 10.84
C ASN A 108 -7.68 -10.89 11.17
N THR A 109 -7.48 -12.02 10.49
CA THR A 109 -6.29 -12.86 10.67
C THR A 109 -5.04 -12.15 10.17
N PHE A 110 -5.10 -11.55 8.99
CA PHE A 110 -3.99 -10.81 8.41
C PHE A 110 -3.56 -9.66 9.32
N VAL A 111 -4.51 -8.88 9.82
CA VAL A 111 -4.24 -7.75 10.71
C VAL A 111 -3.60 -8.22 12.02
N LYS A 112 -4.14 -9.26 12.67
CA LYS A 112 -3.55 -9.82 13.91
C LYS A 112 -2.14 -10.34 13.70
N LEU A 113 -1.90 -11.05 12.58
CA LEU A 113 -0.56 -11.51 12.21
C LEU A 113 0.39 -10.33 12.04
N PHE A 114 -0.05 -9.27 11.36
CA PHE A 114 0.75 -8.09 11.11
C PHE A 114 1.12 -7.34 12.41
N TYR A 115 0.16 -7.15 13.31
CA TYR A 115 0.42 -6.55 14.62
C TYR A 115 1.44 -7.32 15.44
N SER A 116 1.31 -8.66 15.45
CA SER A 116 2.23 -9.51 16.20
C SER A 116 3.67 -9.43 15.69
N ILE A 117 3.84 -9.23 14.37
CA ILE A 117 5.13 -9.10 13.72
C ILE A 117 5.70 -7.69 13.94
N ASP A 118 4.89 -6.64 13.78
CA ASP A 118 5.33 -5.25 13.95
C ASP A 118 5.72 -4.96 15.42
N MET A 119 4.97 -5.48 16.41
CA MET A 119 5.37 -5.37 17.83
C MET A 119 6.71 -6.04 18.13
N ARG A 120 6.99 -7.19 17.51
CA ARG A 120 8.29 -7.88 17.67
C ARG A 120 9.45 -7.13 17.03
N LEU A 121 9.20 -6.36 15.98
CA LEU A 121 10.25 -5.57 15.31
C LEU A 121 10.54 -4.24 16.02
N ARG A 122 9.59 -3.70 16.80
CA ARG A 122 9.78 -2.48 17.60
C ARG A 122 10.43 -2.69 18.97
N THR A 123 10.70 -3.94 19.35
CA THR A 123 11.33 -4.30 20.64
C THR A 123 12.83 -4.62 20.54
N TYR A 124 13.46 -4.42 19.37
CA TYR A 124 14.89 -4.55 19.16
C TYR A 124 15.52 -3.24 18.70
#